data_AF-A0A0U2Z6M3-F1
#
_entry.id   AF-A0A0U2Z6M3-F1
#
_cell.length_a   1.000
_cell.length_b   1.000
_cell.length_c   1.000
_cell.angle_alpha   90.00
_cell.angle_beta   90.00
_cell.angle_gamma   90.00
#
_symmetry.space_group_name_H-M   'P 1'
#
loop_
_entity.id
_entity.type
_entity.pdbx_description
1 polymer ?
#
loop_
_entity_poly.entity_id
_entity_poly.type
_entity_poly.pdbx_seq_one_letter_code
_entity_poly.pdbx_strand_id
1 'polypeptide(L)'
;MQSIHLDFEYNGSLNKAASQGHGAAFALLLAMLQENQLDRPQLAERPADNEQKQALFDKAPDIPLKPEPQHWEFEARHADYIHQQQLVSARLWHCLHPAPLSVFNDSKRLDDEIIENTSWYCREKLKGRNLQPLQVDETGLLDVIEKARDYQAA
;
A
#
# COMPACT_ATOMS: atom_id res chain seq x y z
N MET A 1 -23.69 17.81 -27.76
CA MET A 1 -24.47 16.57 -28.00
C MET A 1 -23.50 15.52 -28.47
N GLN A 2 -23.28 14.47 -27.68
CA GLN A 2 -22.45 13.33 -28.10
C GLN A 2 -23.08 12.69 -29.34
N SER A 3 -22.25 12.32 -30.32
CA SER A 3 -22.71 11.55 -31.47
C SER A 3 -22.99 10.12 -31.00
N ILE A 4 -24.23 9.66 -31.17
CA ILE A 4 -24.77 8.34 -30.78
C ILE A 4 -23.85 7.17 -31.24
N HIS A 5 -23.05 7.37 -32.29
CA HIS A 5 -22.09 6.39 -32.79
C HIS A 5 -20.90 6.10 -31.88
N LEU A 6 -20.60 6.96 -30.90
CA LEU A 6 -19.51 6.75 -29.93
C LEU A 6 -19.93 5.87 -28.75
N ASP A 7 -21.24 5.69 -28.52
CA ASP A 7 -21.73 4.90 -27.40
C ASP A 7 -21.43 3.42 -27.58
N PHE A 8 -20.90 2.79 -26.52
CA PHE A 8 -20.51 1.38 -26.52
C PHE A 8 -21.68 0.41 -26.81
N GLU A 9 -22.92 0.82 -26.53
CA GLU A 9 -24.15 0.08 -26.87
C GLU A 9 -24.41 0.06 -28.38
N TYR A 10 -24.22 1.20 -29.05
CA TYR A 10 -24.59 1.38 -30.46
C TYR A 10 -23.42 1.11 -31.42
N ASN A 11 -22.17 1.18 -30.95
CA ASN A 11 -20.98 0.83 -31.73
C ASN A 11 -20.75 -0.69 -31.84
N GLY A 12 -21.50 -1.49 -31.05
CA GLY A 12 -21.40 -2.96 -31.08
C GLY A 12 -20.10 -3.50 -30.46
N SER A 13 -19.31 -2.66 -29.79
CA SER A 13 -18.10 -3.07 -29.06
C SER A 13 -18.41 -4.07 -27.94
N LEU A 14 -19.55 -3.89 -27.25
CA LEU A 14 -20.04 -4.83 -26.24
C LEU A 14 -20.33 -6.22 -26.84
N ASN A 15 -21.01 -6.26 -27.99
CA ASN A 15 -21.34 -7.51 -28.70
C ASN A 15 -20.08 -8.21 -29.23
N LYS A 16 -19.08 -7.44 -29.68
CA LYS A 16 -17.77 -7.99 -30.08
C LYS A 16 -17.04 -8.61 -28.88
N ALA A 17 -17.00 -7.92 -27.74
CA ALA A 17 -16.37 -8.44 -26.52
C ALA A 17 -17.06 -9.72 -26.01
N ALA A 18 -18.39 -9.79 -26.10
CA ALA A 18 -19.17 -10.98 -25.75
C ALA A 18 -18.91 -12.16 -26.70
N SER A 19 -18.88 -11.91 -28.02
CA SER A 19 -18.71 -12.96 -29.03
C SER A 19 -17.28 -13.50 -29.13
N GLN A 20 -16.27 -12.69 -28.79
CA GLN A 20 -14.86 -13.08 -28.83
C GLN A 20 -14.38 -13.82 -27.56
N GLY A 21 -15.26 -14.04 -26.57
CA GLY A 21 -14.91 -14.76 -25.34
C GLY A 21 -14.01 -13.98 -24.38
N HIS A 22 -13.86 -12.67 -24.56
CA HIS A 22 -13.08 -11.80 -23.67
C HIS A 22 -13.93 -11.36 -22.48
N GLY A 23 -14.24 -12.29 -21.57
CA GLY A 23 -15.13 -12.06 -20.43
C GLY A 23 -14.72 -10.87 -19.54
N ALA A 24 -13.43 -10.63 -19.37
CA ALA A 24 -12.93 -9.47 -18.62
C ALA A 24 -13.20 -8.14 -19.33
N ALA A 25 -13.01 -8.08 -20.66
CA ALA A 25 -13.31 -6.89 -21.45
C ALA A 25 -14.81 -6.62 -21.51
N PHE A 26 -15.62 -7.67 -21.62
CA PHE A 26 -17.08 -7.57 -21.55
C PHE A 26 -17.55 -7.05 -20.18
N ALA A 27 -17.04 -7.63 -19.08
CA ALA A 27 -17.39 -7.19 -17.72
C ALA A 27 -16.99 -5.74 -17.46
N LEU A 28 -15.83 -5.31 -17.97
CA LEU A 28 -15.39 -3.92 -17.88
C LEU A 28 -16.29 -2.97 -18.69
N LEU A 29 -16.59 -3.31 -19.95
CA LEU A 29 -17.49 -2.51 -20.80
C LEU A 29 -18.89 -2.41 -20.20
N LEU A 30 -19.38 -3.48 -19.59
CA LEU A 30 -20.66 -3.51 -18.88
C LEU A 30 -20.63 -2.64 -17.61
N ALA A 31 -19.54 -2.68 -16.85
CA ALA A 31 -19.37 -1.85 -15.65
C ALA A 31 -19.25 -0.36 -15.96
N MET A 32 -18.72 0.01 -17.12
CA MET A 32 -18.67 1.40 -17.60
C MET A 32 -20.02 1.90 -18.15
N LEU A 33 -20.98 1.00 -18.33
CA LEU A 33 -22.29 1.29 -18.89
C LEU A 33 -23.27 1.75 -17.80
N GLN A 34 -23.08 2.97 -17.28
CA GLN A 34 -24.00 3.55 -16.30
C GLN A 34 -25.31 4.01 -16.97
N GLU A 35 -26.45 3.91 -16.29
CA GLU A 35 -27.76 4.34 -16.85
C GLU A 35 -27.78 5.84 -17.18
N ASN A 36 -27.08 6.66 -16.40
CA ASN A 36 -26.90 8.08 -16.67
C ASN A 36 -25.72 8.32 -17.63
N GLN A 37 -26.03 8.74 -18.86
CA GLN A 37 -25.05 9.06 -19.90
C GLN A 37 -24.05 10.15 -19.46
N LEU A 38 -24.46 11.08 -18.60
CA LEU A 38 -23.59 12.17 -18.12
C LEU A 38 -22.53 11.71 -17.13
N ASP A 39 -22.76 10.57 -16.45
CA ASP A 39 -21.85 10.03 -15.43
C ASP A 39 -20.90 8.97 -16.01
N ARG A 40 -21.02 8.65 -17.30
CA ARG A 40 -20.15 7.65 -17.93
C ARG A 40 -18.72 8.18 -18.03
N PRO A 41 -17.70 7.41 -17.58
CA PRO A 41 -16.32 7.85 -17.66
C PRO A 41 -15.89 7.99 -19.13
N GLN A 42 -15.50 9.21 -19.51
CA GLN A 42 -14.95 9.48 -20.84
C GLN A 42 -13.47 9.11 -20.84
N LEU A 43 -13.17 7.90 -21.31
CA LEU A 43 -11.80 7.55 -21.66
C LEU A 43 -11.50 8.23 -22.99
N ALA A 44 -10.68 9.29 -22.96
CA ALA A 44 -10.13 9.83 -24.19
C ALA A 44 -9.42 8.68 -24.93
N GLU A 45 -9.69 8.52 -26.23
CA GLU A 45 -8.88 7.65 -27.06
C GLU A 45 -7.45 8.15 -26.92
N ARG A 46 -6.59 7.32 -26.31
CA ARG A 46 -5.17 7.61 -26.26
C ARG A 46 -4.75 7.73 -27.73
N PRO A 47 -4.27 8.89 -28.20
CA PRO A 47 -3.73 8.95 -29.55
C PRO A 47 -2.72 7.82 -29.65
N ALA A 48 -2.73 7.09 -30.76
CA ALA A 48 -1.68 6.15 -31.12
C ALA A 48 -0.41 6.97 -31.42
N ASP A 49 0.10 7.65 -30.39
CA ASP A 49 1.28 8.47 -30.47
C ASP A 49 2.48 7.53 -30.40
N ASN A 50 3.16 7.48 -31.54
CA ASN A 50 4.57 7.17 -31.71
C ASN A 50 5.31 7.06 -30.39
N GLU A 51 5.83 5.86 -30.10
CA GLU A 51 6.68 5.51 -28.96
C GLU A 51 8.06 6.23 -28.95
N GLN A 52 8.11 7.47 -29.43
CA GLN A 52 9.33 8.23 -29.63
C GLN A 52 9.38 9.44 -28.70
N LYS A 53 10.05 9.22 -27.56
CA LYS A 53 10.89 10.21 -26.86
C LYS A 53 10.19 11.43 -26.21
N GLN A 54 9.12 11.22 -25.45
CA GLN A 54 8.76 12.16 -24.36
C GLN A 54 9.39 11.79 -23.00
N ALA A 55 10.25 10.77 -22.95
CA ALA A 55 10.72 10.13 -21.72
C ALA A 55 11.73 10.94 -20.87
N LEU A 56 12.13 12.16 -21.25
CA LEU A 56 13.24 12.86 -20.60
C LEU A 56 12.84 14.05 -19.72
N PHE A 57 11.61 14.56 -19.80
CA PHE A 57 11.24 15.79 -19.07
C PHE A 57 10.27 15.61 -17.90
N ASP A 58 9.67 14.42 -17.72
CA ASP A 58 8.59 14.23 -16.74
C ASP A 58 8.87 13.15 -15.67
N LYS A 59 10.07 12.55 -15.62
CA LYS A 59 10.33 11.52 -14.61
C LYS A 59 10.76 12.17 -13.30
N ALA A 60 9.91 12.04 -12.28
CA ALA A 60 10.28 12.33 -10.90
C ALA A 60 11.54 11.54 -10.51
N PRO A 61 12.41 12.09 -9.64
CA PRO A 61 13.59 11.39 -9.17
C PRO A 61 13.22 10.03 -8.56
N ASP A 62 13.99 9.00 -8.87
CA ASP A 62 13.77 7.66 -8.32
C ASP A 62 13.97 7.69 -6.80
N ILE A 63 13.03 7.10 -6.06
CA ILE A 63 13.06 7.08 -4.60
C ILE A 63 14.01 5.97 -4.13
N PRO A 64 15.06 6.29 -3.36
CA PRO A 64 16.02 5.29 -2.89
C PRO A 64 15.41 4.35 -1.85
N LEU A 65 15.76 3.05 -1.91
CA LEU A 65 15.28 2.05 -0.95
C LEU A 65 16.03 2.11 0.39
N LYS A 66 17.33 2.42 0.33
CA LYS A 66 18.20 2.61 1.49
C LYS A 66 18.86 3.98 1.42
N PRO A 67 19.26 4.53 2.56
CA PRO A 67 20.05 5.73 2.60
C PRO A 67 21.50 5.54 2.16
N GLU A 68 21.98 6.59 1.52
CA GLU A 68 23.38 6.91 1.23
C GLU A 68 23.74 8.15 2.06
N PRO A 69 25.00 8.38 2.49
CA PRO A 69 25.36 9.50 3.38
C PRO A 69 24.84 10.88 2.95
N GLN A 70 24.76 11.14 1.65
CA GLN A 70 24.22 12.39 1.09
C GLN A 70 22.75 12.67 1.48
N HIS A 71 21.95 11.63 1.70
CA HIS A 71 20.54 11.80 2.06
C HIS A 71 20.39 12.43 3.45
N TRP A 72 21.39 12.26 4.33
CA TRP A 72 21.30 12.79 5.69
C TRP A 72 21.44 14.31 5.67
N GLU A 73 22.26 14.83 4.77
CA GLU A 73 22.37 16.26 4.51
C GLU A 73 21.10 16.82 3.87
N PHE A 74 20.43 16.05 2.99
CA PHE A 74 19.16 16.46 2.38
C PHE A 74 18.03 16.55 3.39
N GLU A 75 17.94 15.59 4.31
CA GLU A 75 16.97 15.62 5.42
C GLU A 75 17.27 16.76 6.41
N ALA A 76 18.55 17.02 6.72
CA ALA A 76 18.92 18.16 7.55
C ALA A 76 18.45 19.49 6.94
N ARG A 77 18.66 19.70 5.63
CA ARG A 77 18.16 20.89 4.92
C ARG A 77 16.63 20.94 4.89
N HIS A 78 15.96 19.80 4.73
CA HIS A 78 14.50 19.74 4.78
C HIS A 78 13.97 20.18 6.15
N ALA A 79 14.59 19.69 7.22
CA ALA A 79 14.28 20.08 8.60
C ALA A 79 14.53 21.58 8.83
N ASP A 80 15.60 22.16 8.27
CA ASP A 80 15.85 23.60 8.34
C ASP A 80 14.75 24.42 7.67
N TYR A 81 14.27 24.00 6.49
CA TYR A 81 13.15 24.68 5.82
C TYR A 81 11.86 24.61 6.64
N ILE A 82 11.58 23.47 7.29
CA ILE A 82 10.44 23.31 8.19
C ILE A 82 10.58 24.23 9.41
N HIS A 83 11.78 24.27 10.02
CA HIS A 83 12.05 25.11 11.19
C HIS A 83 11.88 26.60 10.88
N GLN A 84 12.26 27.02 9.67
CA GLN A 84 12.08 28.38 9.18
C GLN A 84 10.65 28.67 8.68
N GLN A 85 9.70 27.75 8.88
CA GLN A 85 8.30 27.86 8.45
C GLN A 85 8.11 28.00 6.92
N GLN A 86 9.10 27.58 6.13
CA GLN A 86 9.08 27.64 4.66
C GLN A 86 8.51 26.35 4.06
N LEU A 87 7.24 26.05 4.33
CA LEU A 87 6.61 24.78 3.93
C LEU A 87 6.60 24.54 2.40
N VAL A 88 6.46 25.60 1.60
CA VAL A 88 6.48 25.49 0.14
C VAL A 88 7.86 25.08 -0.35
N SER A 89 8.91 25.71 0.17
CA SER A 89 10.30 25.37 -0.12
C SER A 89 10.64 23.95 0.35
N ALA A 90 10.18 23.59 1.55
CA ALA A 90 10.37 22.23 2.10
C ALA A 90 9.73 21.17 1.19
N ARG A 91 8.49 21.41 0.74
CA ARG A 91 7.77 20.50 -0.17
C ARG A 91 8.48 20.37 -1.51
N LEU A 92 8.88 21.48 -2.12
CA LEU A 92 9.63 21.45 -3.37
C LEU A 92 10.96 20.69 -3.20
N TRP A 93 11.68 20.95 -2.12
CA TRP A 93 12.93 20.29 -1.80
C TRP A 93 12.76 18.77 -1.71
N HIS A 94 11.73 18.31 -1.00
CA HIS A 94 11.41 16.88 -0.87
C HIS A 94 11.01 16.25 -2.22
N CYS A 95 10.28 16.97 -3.08
CA CYS A 95 9.97 16.48 -4.42
C CYS A 95 11.21 16.32 -5.31
N LEU A 96 12.23 17.16 -5.12
CA LEU A 96 13.49 17.10 -5.87
C LEU A 96 14.49 16.09 -5.27
N HIS A 97 14.44 15.89 -3.95
CA HIS A 97 15.34 15.02 -3.19
C HIS A 97 14.51 14.11 -2.28
N PRO A 98 13.92 13.04 -2.84
CA PRO A 98 13.05 12.17 -2.07
C PRO A 98 13.82 11.44 -0.95
N ALA A 99 13.19 11.36 0.22
CA ALA A 99 13.69 10.62 1.35
C ALA A 99 13.74 9.11 1.04
N PRO A 100 14.72 8.36 1.58
CA PRO A 100 14.76 6.91 1.44
C PRO A 100 13.57 6.25 2.15
N LEU A 101 13.02 5.18 1.56
CA LEU A 101 11.83 4.50 2.08
C LEU A 101 12.09 3.74 3.39
N SER A 102 13.32 3.27 3.60
CA SER A 102 13.72 2.58 4.82
C SER A 102 15.17 2.89 5.13
N VAL A 103 15.53 2.82 6.41
CA VAL A 103 16.92 2.88 6.88
C VAL A 103 17.71 1.65 6.39
N PHE A 104 17.04 0.52 6.20
CA PHE A 104 17.64 -0.74 5.79
C PHE A 104 16.96 -1.30 4.54
N ASN A 105 17.73 -1.67 3.51
CA ASN A 105 17.22 -2.42 2.37
C ASN A 105 17.36 -3.94 2.59
N ASP A 106 16.63 -4.45 3.59
CA ASP A 106 16.54 -5.89 3.86
C ASP A 106 15.07 -6.32 3.98
N SER A 107 14.63 -7.14 3.03
CA SER A 107 13.28 -7.72 2.99
C SER A 107 12.91 -8.59 4.21
N LYS A 108 13.91 -9.08 4.96
CA LYS A 108 13.71 -9.95 6.13
C LYS A 108 13.77 -9.19 7.45
N ARG A 109 14.12 -7.90 7.42
CA ARG A 109 14.24 -7.07 8.60
C ARG A 109 12.95 -6.29 8.81
N LEU A 110 12.42 -6.36 10.02
CA LEU A 110 11.38 -5.47 10.52
C LEU A 110 12.05 -4.40 11.39
N ASP A 111 11.45 -3.22 11.44
CA ASP A 111 11.94 -2.15 12.31
C ASP A 111 11.78 -2.53 13.79
N ASP A 112 12.75 -2.10 14.60
CA ASP A 112 12.82 -2.46 16.01
C ASP A 112 11.57 -1.97 16.77
N GLU A 113 11.02 -0.81 16.39
CA GLU A 113 9.78 -0.26 16.96
C GLU A 113 8.58 -1.17 16.71
N ILE A 114 8.49 -1.77 15.52
CA ILE A 114 7.41 -2.71 15.16
C ILE A 114 7.54 -3.97 16.01
N ILE A 115 8.77 -4.49 16.15
CA ILE A 115 9.06 -5.68 16.96
C ILE A 115 8.72 -5.42 18.44
N GLU A 116 9.07 -4.25 18.95
CA GLU A 116 8.78 -3.85 20.33
C GLU A 116 7.28 -3.55 20.55
N ASN A 117 6.51 -3.22 19.51
CA ASN A 117 5.04 -3.11 19.63
C ASN A 117 4.34 -4.49 19.67
N THR A 118 4.97 -5.54 19.14
CA THR A 118 4.36 -6.88 19.17
C THR A 118 4.22 -7.45 20.59
N SER A 119 3.30 -8.41 20.74
CA SER A 119 3.15 -9.16 21.98
C SER A 119 4.47 -9.86 22.37
N TRP A 120 4.68 -10.04 23.67
CA TRP A 120 5.90 -10.66 24.20
C TRP A 120 6.22 -12.00 23.53
N TYR A 121 5.20 -12.83 23.31
CA TYR A 121 5.33 -14.13 22.64
C TYR A 121 5.89 -13.98 21.22
N CYS A 122 5.36 -13.04 20.44
CA CYS A 122 5.84 -12.75 19.09
C CYS A 122 7.29 -12.23 19.10
N ARG A 123 7.62 -11.36 20.05
CA ARG A 123 8.97 -10.81 20.22
C ARG A 123 10.01 -11.90 20.52
N GLU A 124 9.71 -12.80 21.45
CA GLU A 124 10.57 -13.93 21.81
C GLU A 124 10.76 -14.91 20.64
N LYS A 125 9.66 -15.20 19.91
CA LYS A 125 9.71 -16.04 18.71
C LYS A 125 10.57 -15.41 17.60
N LEU A 126 10.44 -14.11 17.37
CA LEU A 126 11.28 -13.37 16.41
C LEU A 126 12.76 -13.35 16.81
N LYS A 127 13.06 -13.34 18.11
CA LYS A 127 14.43 -13.47 18.64
C LYS A 127 15.00 -14.89 18.57
N GLY A 128 14.26 -15.84 18.01
CA GLY A 128 14.69 -17.23 17.85
C GLY A 128 14.67 -18.04 19.15
N ARG A 129 14.07 -17.50 20.23
CA ARG A 129 13.80 -18.32 21.42
C ARG A 129 12.63 -19.22 21.10
N ASN A 130 12.89 -20.52 21.06
CA ASN A 130 11.85 -21.53 21.10
C ASN A 130 11.17 -21.41 22.46
N LEU A 131 10.06 -20.68 22.49
CA LEU A 131 9.09 -20.81 23.57
C LEU A 131 8.66 -22.27 23.53
N GLN A 132 9.14 -23.05 24.50
CA GLN A 132 8.74 -24.44 24.59
C GLN A 132 7.22 -24.48 24.58
N PRO A 133 6.60 -25.45 23.88
CA PRO A 133 5.16 -25.61 23.96
C PRO A 133 4.83 -25.70 25.45
N LEU A 134 4.03 -24.75 25.94
CA LEU A 134 3.53 -24.80 27.30
C LEU A 134 2.86 -26.17 27.41
N GLN A 135 3.39 -27.02 28.28
CA GLN A 135 2.75 -28.28 28.61
C GLN A 135 1.49 -27.90 29.40
N VAL A 136 0.41 -27.67 28.66
CA VAL A 136 -0.87 -27.33 29.25
C VAL A 136 -1.42 -28.61 29.86
N ASP A 137 -1.37 -28.67 31.19
CA ASP A 137 -2.14 -29.66 31.92
C ASP A 137 -3.59 -29.18 32.01
N GLU A 138 -4.45 -29.72 31.14
CA GLU A 138 -5.87 -29.39 31.11
C GLU A 138 -6.58 -29.77 32.42
N THR A 139 -6.00 -30.66 33.23
CA THR A 139 -6.59 -31.12 34.50
C THR A 139 -6.25 -30.20 35.68
N GLY A 140 -5.16 -29.43 35.61
CA GLY A 140 -4.75 -28.52 36.69
C GLY A 140 -5.72 -27.33 36.92
N LEU A 141 -6.59 -27.04 35.95
CA LEU A 141 -7.61 -26.00 36.09
C LEU A 141 -8.70 -26.40 37.10
N LEU A 142 -9.01 -27.69 37.22
CA LEU A 142 -9.96 -28.20 38.22
C LEU A 142 -9.43 -27.98 39.64
N ASP A 143 -8.15 -28.29 39.89
CA ASP A 143 -7.50 -28.09 41.18
C ASP A 143 -7.50 -26.61 41.62
N VAL A 144 -7.35 -25.68 40.66
CA VAL A 144 -7.40 -24.24 40.93
C VAL A 144 -8.83 -23.80 41.27
N ILE A 145 -9.84 -24.33 40.58
CA ILE A 145 -11.25 -24.04 40.86
C ILE A 145 -11.67 -24.59 42.22
N GLU A 146 -11.24 -25.80 42.57
CA GLU A 146 -11.52 -26.41 43.88
C GLU A 146 -10.87 -25.61 45.01
N LYS A 147 -9.59 -25.26 44.91
CA LYS A 147 -8.92 -24.40 45.89
C LYS A 147 -9.58 -23.03 46.04
N ALA A 148 -10.05 -22.44 44.93
CA ALA A 148 -10.76 -21.16 44.98
C ALA A 148 -12.11 -21.29 45.69
N ARG A 149 -12.84 -22.40 45.51
CA ARG A 149 -14.07 -22.69 46.25
C ARG A 149 -13.82 -22.89 47.73
N ASP A 150 -12.79 -23.66 48.09
CA ASP A 150 -12.41 -23.91 49.48
C ASP A 150 -12.03 -22.60 50.20
N TYR A 151 -11.35 -21.69 49.50
CA TYR A 151 -11.03 -20.36 50.03
C TYR A 151 -12.26 -19.47 50.22
N GLN A 152 -13.30 -19.60 49.38
CA GLN A 152 -14.55 -18.85 49.52
C GLN A 152 -15.48 -19.42 50.60
N ALA A 153 -15.29 -20.68 51.00
CA ALA A 153 -16.06 -21.35 52.03
C ALA A 153 -15.49 -21.18 53.45
N ALA A 154 -14.30 -20.59 53.58
CA ALA A 154 -13.65 -20.20 54.83
C ALA A 154 -13.94 -18.73 55.18
#